data_AF-A0A9X5XDQ7-F1
#
_entry.id   AF-A0A9X5XDQ7-F1
#
_cell.length_a   1.000
_cell.length_b   1.000
_cell.length_c   1.000
_cell.angle_alpha   90.00
_cell.angle_beta   90.00
_cell.angle_gamma   90.00
#
_symmetry.space_group_name_H-M   'P 1'
#
loop_
_entity.id
_entity.type
_entity.pdbx_description
1 polymer ?
#
loop_
_entity_poly.entity_id
_entity_poly.type
_entity_poly.pdbx_seq_one_letter_code
_entity_poly.pdbx_strand_id
1 'polypeptide(L)'
;MRFLPVRRPRSLAGQLFAMQAVLIAVLVAGYALFSYVSDRSQAEDAAGRQAMAVARSIADAPSVRDAIRTANPTKDLQPYALQVQRDTGVDFVTIMNPQGIRWTHPDETLIGKHFLGHIGPALRGKSFTETYTGSLG
;
A
#
# COMPACT_ATOMS: atom_id res chain seq x y z
N MET A 1 1.96 -31.30 66.48
CA MET A 1 3.14 -30.71 65.80
C MET A 1 2.81 -30.50 64.32
N ARG A 2 2.72 -29.25 63.87
CA ARG A 2 2.56 -28.89 62.44
C ARG A 2 3.76 -28.02 62.09
N PHE A 3 4.72 -28.59 61.37
CA PHE A 3 5.88 -27.85 60.90
C PHE A 3 5.44 -26.94 59.74
N LEU A 4 5.64 -25.63 59.90
CA LEU A 4 5.45 -24.66 58.82
C LEU A 4 6.53 -24.90 57.74
N PRO A 5 6.18 -24.97 56.45
CA PRO A 5 7.16 -25.17 55.39
C PRO A 5 8.04 -23.92 55.26
N VAL A 6 9.32 -24.07 55.60
CA VAL A 6 10.36 -23.07 55.38
C VAL A 6 10.51 -22.86 53.88
N ARG A 7 10.24 -21.63 53.39
CA ARG A 7 10.57 -21.22 52.02
C ARG A 7 12.08 -21.40 51.85
N ARG A 8 12.47 -22.41 51.07
CA ARG A 8 13.88 -22.63 50.70
C ARG A 8 14.43 -21.35 50.06
N PRO A 9 15.66 -20.91 50.39
CA PRO A 9 16.29 -19.81 49.68
C PRO A 9 16.35 -20.19 48.19
N ARG A 10 15.77 -19.36 47.32
CA ARG A 10 15.86 -19.58 45.88
C ARG A 10 17.35 -19.52 45.54
N SER A 11 17.88 -20.60 44.97
CA SER A 11 19.23 -20.63 44.42
C SER A 11 19.42 -19.40 43.52
N LEU A 12 20.58 -18.74 43.60
CA LEU A 12 20.93 -17.61 42.74
C LEU A 12 20.69 -17.94 41.25
N ALA A 13 20.96 -19.18 40.85
CA ALA A 13 20.67 -19.67 39.51
C ALA A 13 19.17 -19.64 39.17
N GLY A 14 18.29 -19.98 40.13
CA GLY A 14 16.85 -19.91 39.95
C GLY A 14 16.32 -18.48 39.88
N GLN A 15 16.92 -17.55 40.61
CA GLN A 15 16.58 -16.12 40.55
C GLN A 15 17.04 -15.50 39.22
N LEU A 16 18.25 -15.82 38.76
CA LEU A 16 18.75 -15.40 37.45
C LEU A 16 17.91 -15.99 36.32
N PHE A 17 17.54 -17.27 36.41
CA PHE A 17 16.66 -17.90 35.44
C PHE A 17 15.28 -17.24 35.39
N ALA A 18 14.67 -16.95 36.54
CA ALA A 18 13.39 -16.24 36.58
C ALA A 18 13.49 -14.84 35.98
N MET A 19 14.55 -14.10 36.28
CA MET A 19 14.79 -12.76 35.71
C MET A 19 14.99 -12.83 34.19
N GLN A 20 15.75 -13.82 33.71
CA GLN A 20 15.94 -14.08 32.29
C GLN A 20 14.62 -14.46 31.60
N ALA A 21 13.81 -15.32 32.23
CA ALA A 21 12.51 -15.72 31.69
C ALA A 21 11.55 -14.51 31.58
N VAL A 22 11.54 -13.64 32.60
CA VAL A 22 10.75 -12.39 32.56
C VAL A 22 11.26 -11.46 31.46
N LEU A 23 12.58 -11.29 31.33
CA LEU A 23 13.16 -10.46 30.27
C LEU A 23 12.78 -10.97 28.87
N ILE A 24 12.91 -12.28 28.63
CA ILE A 24 12.50 -12.92 27.37
C ILE A 24 11.01 -12.73 27.13
N ALA A 25 10.16 -12.95 28.14
CA ALA A 25 8.71 -12.77 28.02
C ALA A 25 8.34 -11.33 27.64
N VAL A 26 8.99 -10.33 28.25
CA VAL A 26 8.79 -8.90 27.91
C VAL A 26 9.23 -8.61 26.47
N LEU A 27 10.39 -9.12 26.04
CA LEU A 27 10.88 -8.94 24.67
C LEU A 27 9.94 -9.56 23.64
N VAL A 28 9.48 -10.79 23.88
CA VAL A 28 8.55 -11.49 22.97
C VAL A 28 7.20 -10.77 22.90
N ALA A 29 6.65 -10.36 24.05
CA ALA A 29 5.40 -9.59 24.08
C ALA A 29 5.52 -8.25 23.36
N GLY A 30 6.63 -7.53 23.57
CA GLY A 30 6.92 -6.28 22.87
C GLY A 30 7.04 -6.46 21.36
N TYR A 31 7.75 -7.50 20.91
CA TYR A 31 7.89 -7.82 19.49
C TYR A 31 6.55 -8.21 18.85
N ALA A 32 5.76 -9.06 19.51
CA ALA A 32 4.45 -9.47 19.00
C ALA A 32 3.50 -8.28 18.83
N LEU A 33 3.48 -7.36 19.81
CA LEU A 33 2.68 -6.14 19.73
C LEU A 33 3.16 -5.23 18.60
N PHE A 34 4.47 -5.04 18.46
CA PHE A 34 5.06 -4.23 17.39
C PHE A 34 4.71 -4.77 16.01
N SER A 35 4.87 -6.08 15.78
CA SER A 35 4.52 -6.73 14.51
C SER A 35 3.04 -6.56 14.20
N TYR A 36 2.17 -6.85 15.16
CA TYR A 36 0.73 -6.75 14.97
C TYR A 36 0.27 -5.35 14.54
N VAL A 37 0.86 -4.30 15.10
CA VAL A 37 0.52 -2.92 14.75
C VAL A 37 1.16 -2.48 13.43
N SER A 38 2.34 -3.00 13.11
CA SER A 38 3.16 -2.49 11.99
C SER A 38 2.92 -3.21 10.65
N ASP A 39 2.26 -4.37 10.64
CA ASP A 39 2.12 -5.15 9.41
C ASP A 39 1.27 -4.43 8.35
N ARG A 40 0.17 -3.78 8.78
CA ARG A 40 -0.75 -3.12 7.84
C ARG A 40 -0.21 -1.80 7.29
N SER A 41 0.39 -0.98 8.14
CA SER A 41 0.95 0.32 7.73
C SER A 41 2.12 0.15 6.77
N GLN A 42 3.01 -0.82 7.02
CA GLN A 42 4.13 -1.09 6.12
C GLN A 42 3.67 -1.57 4.75
N ALA A 43 2.62 -2.40 4.70
CA ALA A 43 2.04 -2.87 3.45
C ALA A 43 1.39 -1.71 2.66
N GLU A 44 0.59 -0.87 3.32
CA GLU A 44 -0.03 0.32 2.71
C GLU A 44 1.02 1.31 2.19
N ASP A 45 2.08 1.57 2.96
CA ASP A 45 3.18 2.43 2.55
C ASP A 45 3.96 1.86 1.35
N ALA A 46 4.20 0.55 1.33
CA ALA A 46 4.86 -0.12 0.21
C ALA A 46 4.01 -0.05 -1.06
N ALA A 47 2.72 -0.36 -0.96
CA ALA A 47 1.76 -0.24 -2.05
C ALA A 47 1.68 1.19 -2.58
N GLY A 48 1.60 2.19 -1.70
CA GLY A 48 1.58 3.60 -2.05
C GLY A 48 2.83 4.04 -2.80
N ARG A 49 4.02 3.60 -2.35
CA ARG A 49 5.29 3.88 -3.07
C ARG A 49 5.33 3.23 -4.45
N GLN A 50 4.90 1.97 -4.57
CA GLN A 50 4.86 1.26 -5.85
C GLN A 50 3.89 1.94 -6.83
N ALA A 51 2.66 2.23 -6.40
CA ALA A 51 1.67 2.92 -7.21
C ALA A 51 2.17 4.30 -7.68
N MET A 52 2.80 5.06 -6.77
CA MET A 52 3.38 6.37 -7.09
C MET A 52 4.51 6.28 -8.11
N ALA A 53 5.39 5.29 -7.99
CA ALA A 53 6.49 5.08 -8.93
C ALA A 53 5.99 4.74 -10.33
N VAL A 54 4.99 3.84 -10.43
CA VAL A 54 4.35 3.49 -11.71
C VAL A 54 3.65 4.71 -12.32
N ALA A 55 2.85 5.43 -11.53
CA ALA A 55 2.12 6.61 -12.02
C ALA A 55 3.05 7.70 -12.56
N ARG A 56 4.16 8.00 -11.87
CA ARG A 56 5.17 8.95 -12.35
C ARG A 56 5.86 8.47 -13.62
N SER A 57 6.23 7.19 -13.68
CA SER A 57 6.88 6.62 -14.86
C SER A 57 6.00 6.73 -16.10
N ILE A 58 4.69 6.47 -15.95
CA ILE A 58 3.69 6.66 -17.02
C ILE A 58 3.58 8.14 -17.41
N ALA A 59 3.51 9.05 -16.44
CA ALA A 59 3.36 10.49 -16.71
C ALA A 59 4.60 11.12 -17.40
N ASP A 60 5.78 10.55 -17.18
CA ASP A 60 7.03 10.97 -17.81
C ASP A 60 7.26 10.36 -19.20
N ALA A 61 6.50 9.32 -19.58
CA ALA A 61 6.66 8.65 -20.86
C ALA A 61 6.31 9.56 -22.05
N PRO A 62 7.23 9.76 -23.03
CA PRO A 62 6.94 10.54 -24.23
C PRO A 62 5.75 10.01 -25.04
N SER A 63 5.64 8.68 -25.14
CA SER A 63 4.53 8.00 -25.84
C SER A 63 3.16 8.37 -25.24
N VAL A 64 3.08 8.52 -23.91
CA VAL A 64 1.85 8.96 -23.24
C VAL A 64 1.57 10.42 -23.58
N ARG A 65 2.58 11.29 -23.53
CA ARG A 65 2.44 12.73 -23.88
C ARG A 65 2.00 12.96 -25.32
N ASP A 66 2.40 12.09 -26.23
CA ASP A 66 2.00 12.16 -27.63
C ASP A 66 0.60 11.59 -27.84
N ALA A 67 0.30 10.43 -27.23
CA ALA A 67 -1.00 9.77 -27.35
C ALA A 67 -2.17 10.64 -26.81
N ILE A 68 -1.97 11.36 -25.70
CA ILE A 68 -3.02 12.24 -25.13
C ILE A 68 -3.40 13.42 -26.04
N ARG A 69 -2.59 13.74 -27.05
CA ARG A 69 -2.85 14.83 -28.01
C ARG A 69 -3.54 14.35 -29.29
N THR A 70 -3.75 13.04 -29.43
CA THR A 70 -4.44 12.47 -30.59
C THR A 70 -5.95 12.65 -30.49
N ALA A 71 -6.66 12.46 -31.61
CA ALA A 71 -8.12 12.51 -31.64
C ALA A 71 -8.77 11.34 -30.86
N ASN A 72 -8.07 10.23 -30.66
CA ASN A 72 -8.55 9.07 -29.90
C ASN A 72 -7.43 8.49 -29.01
N PRO A 73 -7.15 9.11 -27.85
CA PRO A 73 -6.08 8.65 -26.95
C PRO A 73 -6.27 7.22 -26.46
N THR A 74 -7.52 6.77 -26.29
CA THR A 74 -7.84 5.41 -25.83
C THR A 74 -7.22 4.34 -26.73
N LYS A 75 -7.16 4.56 -28.05
CA LYS A 75 -6.62 3.58 -29.00
C LYS A 75 -5.19 3.15 -28.66
N ASP A 76 -4.36 4.11 -28.25
CA ASP A 76 -2.94 3.86 -27.96
C ASP A 76 -2.71 3.63 -26.47
N LEU A 77 -3.45 4.35 -25.61
CA LEU A 77 -3.25 4.30 -24.16
C LEU A 77 -3.84 3.06 -23.51
N GLN A 78 -4.99 2.55 -23.97
CA GLN A 78 -5.64 1.38 -23.36
C GLN A 78 -4.76 0.12 -23.40
N PRO A 79 -4.22 -0.32 -24.56
CA PRO A 79 -3.36 -1.51 -24.59
C PRO A 79 -2.08 -1.31 -23.77
N TYR A 80 -1.52 -0.10 -23.77
CA TYR A 80 -0.35 0.25 -22.95
C TYR A 80 -0.67 0.16 -21.45
N ALA A 81 -1.77 0.73 -20.99
CA ALA A 81 -2.19 0.70 -19.59
C ALA A 81 -2.41 -0.74 -19.10
N LEU A 82 -3.06 -1.59 -19.91
CA LEU A 82 -3.25 -3.00 -19.60
C LEU A 82 -1.92 -3.77 -19.54
N GLN A 83 -0.95 -3.42 -20.39
CA GLN A 83 0.38 -4.01 -20.34
C GLN A 83 1.11 -3.62 -19.05
N VAL A 84 1.16 -2.32 -18.73
CA VAL A 84 1.78 -1.85 -17.48
C VAL A 84 1.12 -2.51 -16.27
N GLN A 85 -0.21 -2.59 -16.24
CA GLN A 85 -0.94 -3.28 -15.18
C GLN A 85 -0.44 -4.71 -14.96
N ARG A 86 -0.32 -5.51 -16.03
CA ARG A 86 0.16 -6.90 -15.95
C ARG A 86 1.62 -6.97 -15.51
N ASP A 87 2.47 -6.11 -16.04
CA ASP A 87 3.91 -6.15 -15.81
C ASP A 87 4.28 -5.67 -14.39
N THR A 88 3.51 -4.73 -13.82
CA THR A 88 3.78 -4.17 -12.48
C THR A 88 2.93 -4.79 -11.38
N GLY A 89 1.93 -5.62 -11.73
CA GLY A 89 1.03 -6.26 -10.78
C GLY A 89 0.16 -5.29 -9.97
N VAL A 90 -0.07 -4.07 -10.49
CA VAL A 90 -1.04 -3.14 -9.87
C VAL A 90 -2.45 -3.52 -10.30
N ASP A 91 -3.46 -3.20 -9.49
CA ASP A 91 -4.83 -3.62 -9.78
C ASP A 91 -5.40 -2.96 -11.04
N PHE A 92 -5.05 -1.70 -11.30
CA PHE A 92 -5.47 -0.97 -12.50
C PHE A 92 -4.57 0.24 -12.80
N VAL A 93 -4.60 0.68 -14.06
CA VAL A 93 -3.97 1.91 -14.54
C VAL A 93 -5.01 2.75 -15.27
N THR A 94 -5.35 3.91 -14.72
CA THR A 94 -6.28 4.86 -15.35
C THR A 94 -5.55 6.14 -15.73
N ILE A 95 -5.52 6.43 -17.03
CA ILE A 95 -5.11 7.70 -17.60
C ILE A 95 -6.38 8.45 -17.99
N MET A 96 -6.48 9.72 -17.63
CA MET A 96 -7.68 10.53 -17.80
C MET A 96 -7.33 11.97 -18.21
N ASN A 97 -8.29 12.66 -18.81
CA ASN A 97 -8.13 14.08 -19.13
C ASN A 97 -8.30 14.98 -17.87
N PRO A 98 -7.99 16.28 -17.95
CA PRO A 98 -8.15 17.21 -16.82
C PRO A 98 -9.60 17.38 -16.31
N GLN A 99 -10.60 16.97 -17.09
CA GLN A 99 -12.01 16.95 -16.68
C GLN A 99 -12.37 15.67 -15.92
N GLY A 100 -11.42 14.74 -15.74
CA GLY A 100 -11.62 13.46 -15.06
C GLY A 100 -12.26 12.38 -15.94
N ILE A 101 -12.30 12.55 -17.26
CA ILE A 101 -12.80 11.53 -18.18
C ILE A 101 -11.71 10.50 -18.46
N ARG A 102 -11.98 9.22 -18.15
CA ARG A 102 -11.04 8.12 -18.33
C ARG A 102 -10.81 7.82 -19.81
N TRP A 103 -9.55 7.76 -20.23
CA TRP A 103 -9.14 7.15 -21.51
C TRP A 103 -8.82 5.67 -21.35
N THR A 104 -8.42 5.23 -20.15
CA THR A 104 -8.07 3.83 -19.88
C THR A 104 -8.75 3.30 -18.62
N HIS A 105 -9.13 2.03 -18.64
CA HIS A 105 -9.65 1.30 -17.48
C HIS A 105 -9.70 -0.21 -17.78
N PRO A 106 -9.46 -1.12 -16.82
CA PRO A 106 -9.58 -2.56 -17.07
C PRO A 106 -10.98 -2.99 -17.49
N ASP A 107 -12.00 -2.42 -16.87
CA ASP A 107 -13.38 -2.49 -17.33
C ASP A 107 -13.63 -1.42 -18.40
N GLU A 108 -13.76 -1.85 -19.66
CA GLU A 108 -13.97 -0.99 -20.82
C GLU A 108 -15.26 -0.16 -20.73
N THR A 109 -16.27 -0.62 -19.97
CA THR A 109 -17.53 0.10 -19.81
C THR A 109 -17.37 1.40 -18.99
N LEU A 110 -16.22 1.59 -18.34
CA LEU A 110 -15.88 2.78 -17.57
C LEU A 110 -15.03 3.80 -18.36
N ILE A 111 -14.56 3.43 -19.55
CA ILE A 111 -13.88 4.35 -20.46
C ILE A 111 -14.87 5.41 -20.94
N GLY A 112 -14.43 6.67 -20.99
CA GLY A 112 -15.30 7.81 -21.32
C GLY A 112 -16.19 8.30 -20.17
N LYS A 113 -16.21 7.60 -19.02
CA LYS A 113 -16.93 8.05 -17.81
C LYS A 113 -16.01 8.84 -16.88
N HIS A 114 -16.62 9.63 -16.00
CA HIS A 114 -15.91 10.36 -14.96
C HIS A 114 -15.26 9.42 -13.93
N PHE A 115 -14.02 9.72 -13.57
CA PHE A 115 -13.31 9.12 -12.47
C PHE A 115 -14.06 9.36 -11.15
N LEU A 116 -14.17 8.29 -10.35
CA LEU A 116 -14.69 8.37 -8.99
C LEU A 116 -13.49 8.46 -8.07
N GLY A 117 -13.29 9.61 -7.42
CA GLY A 117 -12.18 9.89 -6.53
C GLY A 117 -11.73 11.35 -6.62
N HIS A 118 -10.67 11.73 -5.91
CA HIS A 118 -10.19 13.10 -5.94
C HIS A 118 -9.16 13.30 -7.05
N ILE A 119 -9.31 14.36 -7.84
CA ILE A 119 -8.31 14.75 -8.87
C ILE A 119 -7.69 16.12 -8.59
N GLY A 120 -8.25 16.88 -7.64
CA GLY A 120 -7.88 18.26 -7.37
C GLY A 120 -6.37 18.51 -7.17
N PRO A 121 -5.66 17.71 -6.36
CA PRO A 121 -4.21 17.89 -6.21
C PRO A 121 -3.43 17.61 -7.50
N ALA A 122 -3.80 16.57 -8.25
CA ALA A 122 -3.17 16.21 -9.52
C ALA A 122 -3.35 17.31 -10.58
N LEU A 123 -4.53 17.94 -10.65
CA LEU A 123 -4.78 19.09 -11.52
C LEU A 123 -3.91 20.30 -11.20
N ARG A 124 -3.40 20.40 -9.97
CA ARG A 124 -2.42 21.43 -9.56
C ARG A 124 -0.97 20.96 -9.71
N GLY A 125 -0.72 19.87 -10.42
CA GLY A 125 0.61 19.29 -10.63
C GLY A 125 1.19 18.59 -9.40
N LYS A 126 0.37 18.27 -8.38
CA LYS A 126 0.84 17.59 -7.18
C LYS A 126 0.51 16.10 -7.25
N SER A 127 1.53 15.24 -7.20
CA SER A 127 1.32 13.81 -6.99
C SER A 127 0.91 13.54 -5.55
N PHE A 128 -0.03 12.64 -5.34
CA PHE A 128 -0.49 12.22 -4.02
C PHE A 128 -0.99 10.77 -4.07
N THR A 129 -1.01 10.11 -2.93
CA THR A 129 -1.66 8.81 -2.73
C THR A 129 -2.92 9.01 -1.92
N GLU A 130 -3.94 8.21 -2.21
CA GLU A 130 -5.19 8.22 -1.46
C GLU A 130 -5.71 6.79 -1.35
N THR A 131 -6.27 6.48 -0.18
CA THR A 131 -7.07 5.27 0.02
C THR A 131 -8.54 5.67 -0.02
N TYR A 132 -9.28 5.15 -1.00
CA TYR A 132 -10.72 5.39 -1.12
C TYR A 132 -11.40 4.13 -1.69
N THR A 133 -12.69 3.96 -1.38
CA THR A 133 -13.52 2.90 -1.96
C THR A 133 -13.83 3.23 -3.42
N GLY A 134 -13.23 2.45 -4.33
CA GLY A 134 -13.26 2.68 -5.76
C GLY A 134 -14.40 1.98 -6.49
N SER A 135 -14.39 2.05 -7.82
CA SER A 135 -15.31 1.28 -8.67
C SER A 135 -15.08 -0.23 -8.61
N LEU A 136 -14.03 -0.68 -7.92
CA LEU A 136 -13.66 -2.09 -7.77
C LEU A 136 -13.88 -2.64 -6.34
N GLY A 137 -14.46 -1.83 -5.44
CA GLY A 137 -14.64 -2.16 -4.01
C GLY A 137 -13.51 -1.63 -3.16
#